data_AF-A0A550H434-F1
#
_entry.id   AF-A0A550H434-F1
#
_cell.length_a   1.000
_cell.length_b   1.000
_cell.length_c   1.000
_cell.angle_alpha   90.00
_cell.angle_beta   90.00
_cell.angle_gamma   90.00
#
_symmetry.space_group_name_H-M   'P 1'
#
loop_
_entity.id
_entity.type
_entity.pdbx_description
1 polymer ?
#
loop_
_entity_poly.entity_id
_entity_poly.type
_entity_poly.pdbx_seq_one_letter_code
_entity_poly.pdbx_strand_id
1 'polypeptide(L)'
;MNDQEILEKIYETLEELGGEKAGGSGHLSYVSISGVKIDNKEEVTIQGKKHLKVQYSYTVDIESEFSYAEEPDPEDQDSDKESDLIESFDPYHYTQKGEITIPL
;
A
#
# COMPACT_ATOMS: atom_id res chain seq x y z
N MET A 1 -13.67 -5.65 21.34
CA MET A 1 -12.98 -4.57 20.63
C MET A 1 -13.88 -4.09 19.50
N ASN A 2 -13.97 -2.78 19.30
CA ASN A 2 -14.77 -2.17 18.23
C ASN A 2 -13.91 -1.90 16.98
N ASP A 3 -14.54 -1.47 15.88
CA ASP A 3 -13.86 -1.25 14.59
C ASP A 3 -12.88 -0.08 14.62
N GLN A 4 -13.14 0.94 15.45
CA GLN A 4 -12.26 2.10 15.61
C GLN A 4 -10.95 1.70 16.28
N GLU A 5 -11.01 0.93 17.37
CA GLU A 5 -9.84 0.41 18.08
C GLU A 5 -9.00 -0.53 17.18
N ILE A 6 -9.65 -1.29 16.29
CA ILE A 6 -8.96 -2.13 15.31
C ILE A 6 -8.22 -1.26 14.29
N LEU A 7 -8.88 -0.22 13.77
CA LEU A 7 -8.27 0.69 12.81
C LEU A 7 -7.08 1.42 13.41
N GLU A 8 -7.17 1.90 14.66
CA GLU A 8 -6.04 2.53 15.36
C GLU A 8 -4.81 1.60 15.40
N LYS A 9 -5.00 0.33 15.76
CA LYS A 9 -3.90 -0.67 15.77
C LYS A 9 -3.35 -0.97 14.38
N ILE A 10 -4.20 -0.95 13.35
CA ILE A 10 -3.75 -1.07 11.96
C ILE A 10 -2.90 0.15 11.59
N TYR A 11 -3.34 1.36 11.91
CA TYR A 11 -2.57 2.58 11.65
C TYR A 11 -1.24 2.61 12.40
N GLU A 12 -1.20 2.19 13.67
CA GLU A 12 0.06 2.04 14.42
C GLU A 12 1.04 1.09 13.70
N THR A 13 0.53 0.00 13.12
CA THR A 13 1.35 -0.96 12.36
C THR A 13 1.81 -0.38 11.01
N LEU A 14 0.96 0.42 10.37
CA LEU A 14 1.25 1.03 9.07
C LEU A 14 2.13 2.28 9.18
N GLU A 15 2.19 2.96 10.33
CA GLU A 15 3.05 4.13 10.56
C GLU A 15 4.53 3.80 10.31
N GLU A 16 4.96 2.57 10.64
CA GLU A 16 6.33 2.09 10.34
C GLU A 16 6.60 1.94 8.83
N LEU A 17 5.55 1.71 8.04
CA LEU A 17 5.64 1.58 6.59
C LEU A 17 5.64 2.95 5.89
N GLY A 18 4.95 3.94 6.46
CA GLY A 18 4.95 5.32 5.97
C GLY A 18 6.26 6.07 6.21
N GLY A 19 6.38 7.25 5.61
CA GLY A 19 7.46 8.20 5.85
C GLY A 19 8.60 8.16 4.82
N GLU A 20 9.69 8.85 5.14
CA GLU A 20 10.86 8.97 4.26
C GLU A 20 11.60 7.63 4.16
N LYS A 21 11.62 7.05 2.96
CA LYS A 21 12.42 5.86 2.66
C LYS A 21 13.61 6.25 1.80
N ALA A 22 14.80 5.80 2.19
CA ALA A 22 16.01 6.02 1.42
C ALA A 22 15.94 5.20 0.12
N GLY A 23 15.89 5.88 -1.02
CA GLY A 23 16.02 5.26 -2.33
C GLY A 23 17.47 4.86 -2.61
N GLY A 24 17.66 3.81 -3.42
CA GLY A 24 19.00 3.29 -3.77
C GLY A 24 19.93 4.28 -4.50
N SER A 25 19.42 5.43 -4.94
CA SER A 25 20.17 6.50 -5.60
C SER A 25 20.56 7.67 -4.68
N GLY A 26 20.28 7.60 -3.38
CA GLY A 26 20.50 8.72 -2.45
C GLY A 26 19.41 9.78 -2.45
N HIS A 27 18.31 9.56 -3.17
CA HIS A 27 17.11 10.40 -3.13
C HIS A 27 16.11 9.85 -2.09
N LEU A 28 15.41 10.74 -1.42
CA LEU A 28 14.32 10.38 -0.50
C LEU A 28 13.04 10.20 -1.30
N SER A 29 12.31 9.12 -1.04
CA SER A 29 10.93 8.96 -1.52
C SER A 29 10.02 9.00 -0.31
N TYR A 30 8.95 9.76 -0.41
CA TYR A 30 7.94 9.80 0.63
C TYR A 30 6.89 8.72 0.32
N VAL A 31 6.66 7.84 1.28
CA VAL A 31 5.62 6.82 1.18
C VAL A 31 4.45 7.26 2.03
N SER A 32 3.31 7.48 1.39
CA SER A 32 2.05 7.74 2.07
C SER A 32 1.14 6.52 1.98
N ILE A 33 0.30 6.34 2.99
CA ILE A 33 -0.61 5.19 3.10
C ILE A 33 -2.03 5.72 3.23
N SER A 34 -2.90 5.23 2.36
CA SER A 34 -4.29 5.66 2.26
C SER A 34 -5.23 4.46 2.10
N GLY A 35 -6.54 4.71 2.07
CA GLY A 35 -7.53 3.67 1.71
C GLY A 35 -7.59 2.45 2.66
N VAL A 36 -7.19 2.61 3.92
CA VAL A 36 -7.17 1.50 4.89
C VAL A 36 -8.58 0.96 5.12
N LYS A 37 -8.75 -0.35 4.95
CA LYS A 37 -10.03 -1.03 5.09
C LYS A 37 -9.85 -2.39 5.75
N ILE A 38 -10.74 -2.73 6.68
CA ILE A 38 -10.81 -4.08 7.26
C ILE A 38 -11.58 -4.99 6.29
N ASP A 39 -10.94 -6.07 5.86
CA ASP A 39 -11.52 -7.05 4.95
C ASP A 39 -12.17 -8.22 5.70
N ASN A 40 -11.52 -8.70 6.77
CA ASN A 40 -12.01 -9.83 7.56
C ASN A 40 -11.57 -9.74 9.03
N LYS A 41 -12.38 -10.32 9.92
CA LYS A 41 -12.13 -10.40 11.36
C LYS A 41 -12.48 -11.81 11.85
N GLU A 42 -11.55 -12.46 12.53
CA GLU A 42 -11.73 -13.82 13.04
C GLU A 42 -11.18 -13.93 14.47
N GLU A 43 -11.95 -14.50 15.39
CA GLU A 43 -11.44 -14.86 16.71
C GLU A 43 -10.64 -16.17 16.61
N VAL A 44 -9.38 -16.12 17.02
CA VAL A 44 -8.46 -17.28 17.01
C VAL A 44 -7.90 -17.52 18.41
N THR A 45 -7.54 -18.77 18.71
CA THR A 45 -6.87 -19.11 19.97
C THR A 45 -5.40 -19.43 19.70
N ILE A 46 -4.50 -18.64 20.29
CA ILE A 46 -3.05 -18.81 20.16
C ILE A 46 -2.50 -19.05 21.55
N GLN A 47 -1.81 -20.19 21.75
CA GLN A 47 -1.24 -20.58 23.04
C GLN A 47 -2.27 -20.57 24.20
N GLY A 48 -3.52 -20.95 23.92
CA GLY A 48 -4.59 -20.98 24.91
C GLY A 48 -5.20 -19.62 25.28
N LYS A 49 -4.79 -18.53 24.62
CA LYS A 49 -5.34 -17.18 24.79
C LYS A 49 -6.13 -16.76 23.54
N LYS A 50 -7.24 -16.07 23.75
CA LYS A 50 -8.06 -15.50 22.68
C LYS A 50 -7.33 -14.32 22.04
N HIS A 51 -7.35 -14.29 20.72
CA HIS A 51 -6.84 -13.20 19.90
C HIS A 51 -7.85 -12.91 18.79
N LEU A 52 -7.80 -11.70 18.27
CA LEU A 52 -8.53 -11.27 17.09
C LEU A 52 -7.54 -11.16 15.93
N LYS A 53 -7.75 -12.02 14.94
CA LYS A 53 -7.04 -11.99 13.67
C LYS A 53 -7.78 -11.05 12.72
N VAL A 54 -7.09 -10.03 12.22
CA VAL A 54 -7.68 -9.01 11.34
C VAL A 54 -6.88 -8.96 10.04
N GLN A 55 -7.59 -9.08 8.93
CA GLN A 55 -7.05 -8.88 7.59
C GLN A 55 -7.53 -7.54 7.07
N TYR A 56 -6.62 -6.77 6.48
CA TYR A 56 -6.91 -5.42 6.00
C TYR A 56 -6.20 -5.14 4.67
N SER A 57 -6.75 -4.21 3.90
CA SER A 57 -6.15 -3.68 2.69
C SER A 57 -5.81 -2.21 2.87
N TYR A 58 -4.77 -1.74 2.19
CA TYR A 58 -4.35 -0.33 2.18
C TYR A 58 -3.72 0.02 0.84
N THR A 59 -3.77 1.27 0.45
CA THR A 59 -3.09 1.81 -0.73
C THR A 59 -1.77 2.43 -0.30
N VAL A 60 -0.72 2.13 -1.07
CA VAL A 60 0.58 2.77 -0.94
C VAL A 60 0.74 3.75 -2.08
N ASP A 61 0.97 5.01 -1.72
CA ASP A 61 1.21 6.10 -2.65
C ASP A 61 2.67 6.56 -2.47
N ILE A 62 3.48 6.48 -3.54
CA ILE A 62 4.90 6.88 -3.51
C ILE A 62 5.04 8.26 -4.15
N GLU A 63 5.31 9.25 -3.32
CA GLU A 63 5.62 10.61 -3.75
C GLU A 63 7.14 10.74 -3.89
N SER A 64 7.63 10.77 -5.14
CA SER A 64 9.05 10.98 -5.45
C SER A 64 9.29 12.44 -5.87
N GLU A 65 10.42 13.03 -5.47
CA GLU A 65 10.82 14.40 -5.89
C GLU A 65 11.10 14.53 -7.40
N PHE A 66 11.12 13.43 -8.16
CA PHE A 66 11.26 13.49 -9.60
C PHE A 66 9.93 13.87 -10.24
N SER A 67 9.84 15.13 -10.68
CA SER A 67 8.87 15.54 -11.70
C SER A 67 9.08 14.64 -12.93
N TYR A 68 7.97 14.17 -13.49
CA TYR A 68 7.89 13.37 -14.72
C TYR A 68 9.01 13.72 -15.71
N ALA A 69 9.68 12.70 -16.26
CA ALA A 69 10.19 12.86 -17.61
C ALA A 69 8.97 13.17 -18.48
N GLU A 70 8.99 14.30 -19.19
CA GLU A 70 7.91 14.73 -20.09
C GLU A 70 7.31 13.52 -20.81
N GLU A 71 5.97 13.46 -20.86
CA GLU A 71 5.27 12.52 -21.73
C GLU A 71 5.94 12.56 -23.10
N PRO A 72 6.33 11.41 -23.68
CA PRO A 72 6.92 11.42 -25.01
C PRO A 72 5.95 12.14 -25.94
N ASP A 73 6.48 13.12 -26.67
CA ASP A 73 5.73 13.93 -27.61
C ASP A 73 4.84 13.00 -28.47
N PRO A 74 3.51 13.19 -28.50
CA PRO A 74 2.62 12.33 -29.26
C PRO A 74 2.91 12.34 -30.77
N GLU A 75 3.78 13.24 -31.25
CA GLU A 75 4.20 13.32 -32.65
C GLU A 75 5.30 12.31 -33.04
N ASP A 76 5.91 11.57 -32.11
CA ASP A 76 6.93 10.53 -32.40
C ASP A 76 6.39 9.08 -32.37
N GLN A 77 5.07 8.89 -32.47
CA GLN A 77 4.49 7.55 -32.65
C GLN A 77 4.51 7.11 -34.12
N ASP A 78 5.69 6.75 -34.61
CA ASP A 78 5.77 5.85 -35.76
C ASP A 78 5.10 4.52 -35.41
N SER A 79 4.22 4.12 -36.30
CA SER A 79 3.20 3.10 -36.10
C SER A 79 3.80 1.70 -35.97
N ASP A 80 3.58 1.03 -34.85
CA ASP A 80 3.33 -0.41 -34.85
C ASP A 80 2.47 -0.81 -33.64
N LYS A 81 1.18 -1.02 -33.94
CA LYS A 81 0.20 -1.62 -33.04
C LYS A 81 0.56 -3.10 -32.87
N GLU A 82 1.20 -3.44 -31.75
CA GLU A 82 0.94 -4.74 -31.13
C GLU A 82 0.08 -4.57 -29.88
N SER A 83 -0.78 -5.55 -29.73
CA SER A 83 -1.97 -5.58 -28.92
C SER A 83 -1.63 -5.95 -27.47
N ASP A 84 -2.68 -5.90 -26.64
CA ASP A 84 -2.76 -6.48 -25.31
C ASP A 84 -2.29 -5.61 -24.15
N LEU A 85 -3.27 -4.88 -23.58
CA LEU A 85 -3.56 -4.90 -22.15
C LEU A 85 -2.34 -4.96 -21.22
N ILE A 86 -1.42 -4.00 -21.36
CA ILE A 86 -0.63 -3.61 -20.21
C ILE A 86 -1.64 -2.87 -19.32
N GLU A 87 -2.33 -3.59 -18.42
CA GLU A 87 -2.87 -2.96 -17.22
C GLU A 87 -1.71 -2.15 -16.68
N SER A 88 -1.81 -0.82 -16.80
CA SER A 88 -0.79 0.13 -16.38
C SER A 88 -0.51 -0.16 -14.92
N PHE A 89 0.52 -0.97 -14.64
CA PHE A 89 1.01 -1.17 -13.30
C PHE A 89 1.57 0.18 -12.90
N ASP A 90 0.79 0.94 -12.13
CA ASP A 90 1.23 2.19 -11.56
C ASP A 90 2.13 1.85 -10.37
N PRO A 91 3.46 1.95 -10.52
CA PRO A 91 4.38 1.59 -9.44
C PRO A 91 4.29 2.60 -8.28
N TYR A 92 3.59 3.72 -8.46
CA TYR A 92 3.44 4.79 -7.48
C TYR A 92 2.11 4.70 -6.73
N HIS A 93 1.11 3.98 -7.22
CA HIS A 93 -0.21 3.85 -6.56
C HIS A 93 -0.69 2.40 -6.63
N TYR A 94 -0.48 1.64 -5.55
CA TYR A 94 -0.86 0.22 -5.53
C TYR A 94 -1.47 -0.23 -4.21
N THR A 95 -2.45 -1.13 -4.31
CA THR A 95 -3.13 -1.70 -3.14
C THR A 95 -2.37 -2.93 -2.63
N GLN A 96 -2.14 -2.97 -1.32
CA GLN A 96 -1.58 -4.10 -0.60
C GLN A 96 -2.55 -4.66 0.43
N LYS A 97 -2.25 -5.87 0.91
CA LYS A 97 -2.98 -6.55 1.98
C LYS A 97 -2.04 -6.84 3.14
N GLY A 98 -2.53 -6.62 4.36
CA GLY A 98 -1.84 -6.91 5.61
C GLY A 98 -2.68 -7.78 6.54
N GLU A 99 -2.01 -8.30 7.56
CA GLU A 99 -2.63 -9.10 8.60
C GLU A 99 -2.04 -8.72 9.96
N ILE A 100 -2.90 -8.51 10.96
CA ILE A 100 -2.50 -8.25 12.34
C ILE A 100 -3.25 -9.21 13.28
N THR A 101 -2.56 -9.65 14.32
CA THR A 101 -3.16 -10.44 15.40
C THR A 101 -3.15 -9.63 16.69
N ILE A 102 -4.32 -9.43 17.29
CA ILE A 102 -4.53 -8.54 18.43
C ILE A 102 -5.00 -9.38 19.62
N PRO A 103 -4.33 -9.34 20.79
CA PRO A 103 -4.82 -10.06 21.97
C PRO A 103 -6.18 -9.48 22.41
N LEU A 104 -7.12 -10.39 22.76
CA LEU A 104 -8.48 -10.06 23.24
C LEU A 104 -8.57 -10.07 24.77
#